data_AF-A0A2E0R7C3-F1
#
_entry.id   AF-A0A2E0R7C3-F1
#
_cell.length_a   1.000
_cell.length_b   1.000
_cell.length_c   1.000
_cell.angle_alpha   90.00
_cell.angle_beta   90.00
_cell.angle_gamma   90.00
#
_symmetry.space_group_name_H-M   'P 1'
#
loop_
_entity.id
_entity.type
_entity.pdbx_description
1 polymer ?
#
loop_
_entity_poly.entity_id
_entity_poly.type
_entity_poly.pdbx_seq_one_letter_code
_entity_poly.pdbx_strand_id
1 'polypeptide(L)'
;SILYDLRYYSLTLSKKLELARREQSAYEKAYFYNNKSPMTCSGLGKVNLFLSRHSDDESVTKTLMTDGFMYLEKACSLRKYNDLNWWTLGSELRRVGLYSDALDIFEKAGRIRNSVSIRANIQWLQERLNPEILSIESNHIKHGQKVDVMQEEDHSSIQYILQLMERWETVDEV
;
A
#
# COMPACT_ATOMS: atom_id res chain seq x y z
N SER A 1 -0.09 -27.10 -5.04
CA SER A 1 -1.43 -27.28 -4.44
C SER A 1 -2.03 -25.89 -4.22
N ILE A 2 -2.70 -25.27 -5.20
CA ILE A 2 -4.17 -25.26 -5.46
C ILE A 2 -5.05 -24.96 -4.21
N LEU A 3 -4.48 -24.37 -3.16
CA LEU A 3 -5.19 -24.08 -1.91
C LEU A 3 -5.28 -22.59 -1.57
N TYR A 4 -4.63 -21.73 -2.35
CA TYR A 4 -4.57 -20.28 -2.11
C TYR A 4 -5.92 -19.59 -2.43
N ASP A 5 -6.59 -19.99 -3.52
CA ASP A 5 -7.72 -19.23 -4.05
C ASP A 5 -9.11 -19.67 -3.56
N LEU A 6 -9.28 -20.93 -3.12
CA LEU A 6 -10.63 -21.46 -2.78
C LEU A 6 -10.98 -21.39 -1.28
N ARG A 7 -9.98 -21.22 -0.39
CA ARG A 7 -10.22 -21.08 1.05
C ARG A 7 -10.41 -19.65 1.52
N TYR A 8 -9.87 -18.65 0.82
CA TYR A 8 -9.93 -17.27 1.31
C TYR A 8 -11.33 -16.64 1.22
N TYR A 9 -12.19 -17.12 0.33
CA TYR A 9 -13.55 -16.60 0.15
C TYR A 9 -14.61 -17.28 1.01
N SER A 10 -14.34 -18.49 1.53
CA SER A 10 -15.28 -19.26 2.36
C SER A 10 -15.05 -19.14 3.87
N LEU A 11 -13.93 -18.53 4.29
CA LEU A 11 -13.61 -18.34 5.70
C LEU A 11 -14.29 -17.11 6.30
N THR A 12 -14.69 -17.22 7.57
CA THR A 12 -15.08 -16.06 8.39
C THR A 12 -13.91 -15.12 8.58
N LEU A 13 -14.18 -13.82 8.80
CA LEU A 13 -13.12 -12.83 9.04
C LEU A 13 -12.19 -13.25 10.19
N SER A 14 -12.74 -13.75 11.29
CA SER A 14 -11.96 -14.26 12.43
C SER A 14 -10.94 -15.32 12.01
N LYS A 15 -11.33 -16.27 11.15
CA LYS A 15 -10.40 -17.29 10.64
C LYS A 15 -9.36 -16.72 9.68
N LYS A 16 -9.70 -15.70 8.88
CA LYS A 16 -8.71 -15.00 8.04
C LYS A 16 -7.67 -14.27 8.89
N LEU A 17 -8.10 -13.62 9.98
CA LEU A 17 -7.19 -12.93 10.90
C LEU A 17 -6.28 -13.91 11.65
N GLU A 18 -6.80 -15.05 12.10
CA GLU A 18 -5.99 -16.12 12.70
C GLU A 18 -4.89 -16.60 11.74
N LEU A 19 -5.26 -16.88 10.49
CA LEU A 19 -4.29 -17.30 9.47
C LEU A 19 -3.28 -16.19 9.15
N ALA A 20 -3.73 -14.95 8.99
CA ALA A 20 -2.86 -13.82 8.72
C ALA A 20 -1.82 -13.61 9.83
N ARG A 21 -2.19 -13.74 11.11
CA ARG A 21 -1.21 -13.65 12.22
C ARG A 21 -0.18 -14.78 12.19
N ARG A 22 -0.59 -16.00 11.82
CA ARG A 22 0.33 -17.12 11.65
C ARG A 22 1.26 -16.92 10.45
N GLU A 23 0.74 -16.40 9.35
CA GLU A 23 1.52 -16.03 8.16
C GLU A 23 2.53 -14.94 8.47
N GLN A 24 2.12 -13.88 9.18
CA GLN A 24 3.00 -12.81 9.64
C GLN A 24 4.18 -13.37 10.45
N SER A 25 3.91 -14.16 11.49
CA SER A 25 4.96 -14.79 12.30
C SER A 25 5.91 -15.69 11.48
N ALA A 26 5.36 -16.45 10.53
CA ALA A 26 6.18 -17.28 9.65
C ALA A 26 7.07 -16.45 8.71
N TYR A 27 6.54 -15.37 8.15
CA TYR A 27 7.30 -14.48 7.29
C TYR A 27 8.34 -13.65 8.07
N GLU A 28 8.04 -13.20 9.30
CA GLU A 28 9.00 -12.53 10.18
C GLU A 28 10.19 -13.44 10.48
N LYS A 29 9.91 -14.70 10.82
CA LYS A 29 10.95 -15.72 11.00
C LYS A 29 11.76 -15.93 9.71
N ALA A 30 11.10 -16.04 8.56
CA ALA A 30 11.79 -16.19 7.28
C ALA A 30 12.65 -14.96 6.92
N TYR A 31 12.19 -13.76 7.29
CA TYR A 31 12.90 -12.50 7.06
C TYR A 31 14.15 -12.39 7.94
N PHE A 32 14.06 -12.83 9.20
CA PHE A 32 15.21 -12.92 10.10
C PHE A 32 16.35 -13.73 9.48
N TYR A 33 16.06 -14.88 8.87
CA TYR A 33 17.08 -15.70 8.22
C TYR A 33 17.48 -15.21 6.82
N ASN A 34 16.57 -14.57 6.09
CA ASN A 34 16.85 -14.05 4.75
C ASN A 34 16.03 -12.79 4.45
N ASN A 35 16.59 -11.64 4.83
CA ASN A 35 16.00 -10.32 4.60
C ASN A 35 16.11 -9.82 3.14
N LYS A 36 16.73 -10.61 2.24
CA LYS A 36 16.85 -10.34 0.80
C LYS A 36 15.91 -11.20 -0.05
N SER A 37 15.01 -11.96 0.59
CA SER A 37 13.97 -12.69 -0.13
C SER A 37 12.83 -11.75 -0.57
N PRO A 38 12.67 -11.49 -1.89
CA PRO A 38 11.59 -10.65 -2.39
C PRO A 38 10.22 -11.26 -2.13
N MET A 39 10.12 -12.60 -2.11
CA MET A 39 8.89 -13.31 -1.79
C MET A 39 8.50 -13.12 -0.33
N THR A 40 9.48 -13.18 0.58
CA THR A 40 9.26 -12.93 2.01
C THR A 40 8.82 -11.50 2.26
N CYS A 41 9.50 -10.52 1.64
CA CYS A 41 9.13 -9.12 1.74
C CYS A 41 7.72 -8.87 1.17
N SER A 42 7.39 -9.44 0.01
CA SER A 42 6.03 -9.34 -0.56
C SER A 42 4.98 -9.96 0.37
N GLY A 43 5.29 -11.10 1.01
CA GLY A 43 4.45 -11.75 2.01
C GLY A 43 4.18 -10.88 3.23
N LEU A 44 5.24 -10.36 3.87
CA LEU A 44 5.15 -9.42 4.99
C LEU A 44 4.33 -8.19 4.63
N GLY A 45 4.61 -7.59 3.48
CA GLY A 45 3.91 -6.40 3.02
C GLY A 45 2.39 -6.61 2.93
N LYS A 46 1.97 -7.68 2.24
CA LYS A 46 0.56 -8.02 2.08
C LYS A 46 -0.14 -8.34 3.40
N VAL A 47 0.50 -9.13 4.27
CA VAL A 47 -0.11 -9.57 5.52
C VAL A 47 -0.22 -8.43 6.53
N ASN A 48 0.79 -7.57 6.62
CA ASN A 48 0.76 -6.39 7.48
C ASN A 48 -0.33 -5.41 7.03
N LEU A 49 -0.44 -5.14 5.72
CA LEU A 49 -1.52 -4.29 5.20
C LEU A 49 -2.90 -4.93 5.43
N PHE A 50 -3.03 -6.25 5.32
CA PHE A 50 -4.28 -6.94 5.65
C PHE A 50 -4.64 -6.80 7.13
N LEU A 51 -3.70 -7.03 8.04
CA LEU A 51 -3.92 -6.92 9.48
C LEU A 51 -4.20 -5.48 9.90
N SER A 52 -3.49 -4.51 9.32
CA SER A 52 -3.70 -3.07 9.53
C SER A 52 -5.16 -2.68 9.27
N ARG A 53 -5.75 -3.10 8.14
CA ARG A 53 -7.15 -2.82 7.77
C ARG A 53 -8.20 -3.41 8.71
N HIS A 54 -7.82 -4.32 9.59
CA HIS A 54 -8.73 -5.05 10.47
C HIS A 54 -8.28 -4.99 11.94
N SER A 55 -7.44 -4.02 12.28
CA SER A 55 -7.06 -3.70 13.65
C SER A 55 -7.96 -2.59 14.17
N ASP A 56 -8.50 -2.75 15.37
CA ASP A 56 -9.25 -1.68 16.06
C ASP A 56 -8.31 -0.70 16.79
N ASP A 57 -7.02 -1.06 16.91
CA ASP A 57 -5.99 -0.22 17.51
C ASP A 57 -5.31 0.63 16.42
N GLU A 58 -5.44 1.96 16.53
CA GLU A 58 -4.90 2.93 15.58
C GLU A 58 -3.36 2.92 15.52
N SER A 59 -2.69 2.76 16.66
CA SER A 59 -1.23 2.72 16.73
C SER A 59 -0.69 1.47 16.01
N VAL A 60 -1.35 0.33 16.25
CA VAL A 60 -1.05 -0.93 15.55
C VAL A 60 -1.37 -0.80 14.06
N THR A 61 -2.49 -0.17 13.71
CA THR A 61 -2.89 0.07 12.31
C THR A 61 -1.82 0.85 11.56
N LYS A 62 -1.35 1.97 12.13
CA LYS A 62 -0.33 2.83 11.54
C LYS A 62 0.99 2.09 11.35
N THR A 63 1.46 1.40 12.40
CA THR A 63 2.70 0.62 12.35
C THR A 63 2.66 -0.45 11.27
N LEU A 64 1.62 -1.27 11.26
CA LEU A 64 1.44 -2.32 10.26
C LEU A 64 1.29 -1.75 8.84
N MET A 65 0.66 -0.59 8.69
CA MET A 65 0.52 0.05 7.38
C MET A 65 1.88 0.52 6.85
N THR A 66 2.65 1.22 7.68
CA THR A 66 4.00 1.71 7.34
C THR A 66 4.93 0.54 6.98
N ASP A 67 5.00 -0.48 7.83
CA ASP A 67 5.80 -1.68 7.57
C ASP A 67 5.35 -2.39 6.28
N GLY A 68 4.03 -2.45 6.09
CA GLY A 68 3.39 -3.03 4.94
C GLY A 68 3.91 -2.46 3.62
N PHE A 69 3.89 -1.14 3.49
CA PHE A 69 4.40 -0.46 2.30
C PHE A 69 5.92 -0.59 2.16
N MET A 70 6.67 -0.40 3.25
CA MET A 70 8.13 -0.59 3.26
C MET A 70 8.54 -1.96 2.71
N TYR A 71 7.88 -3.04 3.15
CA TYR A 71 8.21 -4.39 2.68
C TYR A 71 7.83 -4.62 1.21
N LEU A 72 6.72 -4.04 0.72
CA LEU A 72 6.37 -4.13 -0.70
C LEU A 72 7.34 -3.37 -1.59
N GLU A 73 7.78 -2.18 -1.18
CA GLU A 73 8.82 -1.42 -1.87
C GLU A 73 10.14 -2.18 -1.90
N LYS A 74 10.54 -2.78 -0.77
CA LYS A 74 11.71 -3.65 -0.70
C LYS A 74 11.59 -4.87 -1.62
N ALA A 75 10.41 -5.47 -1.73
CA ALA A 75 10.18 -6.57 -2.67
C ALA A 75 10.36 -6.13 -4.13
N CYS A 76 9.92 -4.91 -4.47
CA CYS A 76 10.13 -4.31 -5.80
C CYS A 76 11.62 -4.05 -6.08
N SER A 77 12.37 -3.52 -5.10
CA SER A 77 13.79 -3.21 -5.27
C SER A 77 14.67 -4.46 -5.42
N LEU A 78 14.33 -5.55 -4.70
CA LEU A 78 15.02 -6.84 -4.77
C LEU A 78 14.75 -7.58 -6.09
N ARG A 79 13.60 -7.36 -6.74
CA ARG A 79 13.23 -7.98 -8.04
C ARG A 79 12.65 -6.91 -8.99
N LYS A 80 13.53 -6.04 -9.49
CA LYS A 80 13.14 -4.88 -10.31
C LYS A 80 12.30 -5.23 -11.54
N TYR A 81 12.53 -6.39 -12.16
CA TYR A 81 11.83 -6.85 -13.37
C TYR A 81 10.67 -7.82 -13.08
N ASN A 82 10.08 -7.76 -11.88
CA ASN A 82 8.89 -8.54 -11.53
C ASN A 82 7.67 -7.61 -11.49
N ASP A 83 6.85 -7.64 -12.54
CA ASP A 83 5.63 -6.83 -12.66
C ASP A 83 4.64 -7.10 -11.53
N LEU A 84 4.57 -8.31 -10.99
CA LEU A 84 3.63 -8.67 -9.93
C LEU A 84 3.91 -7.91 -8.62
N ASN A 85 5.18 -7.69 -8.28
CA ASN A 85 5.53 -6.91 -7.08
C ASN A 85 5.09 -5.46 -7.21
N TRP A 86 5.38 -4.84 -8.36
CA TRP A 86 4.94 -3.48 -8.66
C TRP A 86 3.42 -3.38 -8.72
N TRP A 87 2.74 -4.32 -9.37
CA TRP A 87 1.27 -4.37 -9.43
C TRP A 87 0.65 -4.50 -8.03
N THR A 88 1.25 -5.30 -7.15
CA THR A 88 0.79 -5.45 -5.76
C THR A 88 0.91 -4.12 -5.02
N LEU A 89 2.09 -3.48 -5.07
CA LEU A 89 2.30 -2.18 -4.43
C LEU A 89 1.33 -1.11 -4.95
N GLY A 90 1.16 -0.99 -6.27
CA GLY A 90 0.24 -0.02 -6.88
C GLY A 90 -1.21 -0.26 -6.48
N SER A 91 -1.62 -1.53 -6.37
CA SER A 91 -2.96 -1.90 -5.93
C SER A 91 -3.23 -1.53 -4.47
N GLU A 92 -2.22 -1.67 -3.60
CA GLU A 92 -2.31 -1.28 -2.19
C GLU A 92 -2.37 0.25 -2.03
N LEU A 93 -1.51 0.98 -2.74
CA LEU A 93 -1.50 2.46 -2.76
C LEU A 93 -2.83 3.02 -3.26
N ARG A 94 -3.35 2.47 -4.36
CA ARG A 94 -4.65 2.86 -4.91
C ARG A 94 -5.77 2.63 -3.89
N ARG A 95 -5.73 1.53 -3.13
CA ARG A 95 -6.76 1.24 -2.14
C ARG A 95 -6.75 2.24 -0.97
N VAL A 96 -5.59 2.73 -0.55
CA VAL A 96 -5.50 3.73 0.53
C VAL A 96 -5.68 5.18 0.05
N GLY A 97 -5.98 5.38 -1.24
CA GLY A 97 -6.26 6.71 -1.79
C GLY A 97 -5.02 7.47 -2.28
N LEU A 98 -3.83 6.87 -2.20
CA LEU A 98 -2.59 7.45 -2.72
C LEU A 98 -2.52 7.26 -4.24
N TYR A 99 -3.40 7.95 -4.95
CA TYR A 99 -3.62 7.74 -6.39
C TYR A 99 -2.44 8.16 -7.26
N SER A 100 -1.76 9.27 -6.92
CA SER A 100 -0.57 9.71 -7.66
C SER A 100 0.54 8.67 -7.56
N ASP A 101 0.86 8.22 -6.35
CA ASP A 101 1.89 7.20 -6.13
C ASP A 101 1.51 5.87 -6.79
N ALA A 102 0.24 5.48 -6.70
CA ALA A 102 -0.26 4.29 -7.38
C ALA A 102 -0.04 4.36 -8.89
N LEU A 103 -0.29 5.52 -9.52
CA LEU A 103 -0.13 5.71 -10.95
C LEU A 103 1.34 5.50 -11.36
N ASP A 104 2.26 6.16 -10.66
CA ASP A 104 3.71 6.01 -10.88
C ASP A 104 4.16 4.55 -10.79
N ILE A 105 3.65 3.83 -9.80
CA ILE A 105 3.96 2.41 -9.60
C ILE A 105 3.37 1.54 -10.72
N PHE A 106 2.14 1.78 -11.15
CA PHE A 106 1.56 1.05 -12.28
C PHE A 106 2.26 1.35 -13.60
N GLU A 107 2.72 2.58 -13.83
CA GLU A 107 3.53 2.91 -15.00
C GLU A 107 4.86 2.14 -15.01
N LYS A 108 5.54 2.04 -13.85
CA LYS A 108 6.74 1.18 -13.70
C LYS A 108 6.42 -0.28 -14.03
N ALA A 109 5.30 -0.80 -13.51
CA ALA A 109 4.84 -2.16 -13.84
C ALA A 109 4.58 -2.33 -15.35
N GLY A 110 3.97 -1.34 -15.99
CA GLY A 110 3.63 -1.34 -17.42
C GLY A 110 4.85 -1.37 -18.35
N ARG A 111 5.96 -0.74 -17.93
CA ARG A 111 7.25 -0.80 -18.64
C ARG A 111 7.88 -2.20 -18.62
N ILE A 112 7.56 -3.02 -17.62
CA ILE A 112 8.01 -4.42 -17.50
C ILE A 112 7.07 -5.34 -18.26
N ARG A 113 5.77 -5.22 -17.99
CA ARG A 113 4.72 -6.02 -18.61
C ARG A 113 3.49 -5.18 -18.89
N ASN A 114 3.16 -5.05 -20.15
CA ASN A 114 1.97 -4.35 -20.60
C ASN A 114 0.72 -5.25 -20.52
N SER A 115 0.23 -5.56 -19.31
CA SER A 115 -0.96 -6.38 -19.11
C SER A 115 -2.26 -5.56 -19.19
N VAL A 116 -3.38 -6.23 -19.50
CA VAL A 116 -4.72 -5.58 -19.50
C VAL A 116 -5.04 -4.97 -18.13
N SER A 117 -4.73 -5.68 -17.04
CA SER A 117 -4.97 -5.19 -15.67
C SER A 117 -4.15 -3.94 -15.36
N ILE A 118 -2.87 -3.89 -15.76
CA ILE A 118 -2.03 -2.71 -15.54
C ILE A 118 -2.56 -1.51 -16.32
N ARG A 119 -2.88 -1.68 -17.62
CA ARG A 119 -3.46 -0.60 -18.43
C ARG A 119 -4.76 -0.07 -17.86
N ALA A 120 -5.65 -0.96 -17.41
CA ALA A 120 -6.92 -0.55 -16.81
C ALA A 120 -6.72 0.27 -15.52
N ASN A 121 -5.75 -0.10 -14.67
CA ASN A 121 -5.44 0.70 -13.48
C ASN A 121 -4.83 2.06 -13.84
N ILE A 122 -3.91 2.11 -14.82
CA ILE A 122 -3.32 3.38 -15.31
C ILE A 122 -4.41 4.31 -15.82
N GLN A 123 -5.27 3.82 -16.72
CA GLN A 123 -6.37 4.61 -17.28
C GLN A 123 -7.29 5.13 -16.18
N TRP A 124 -7.74 4.25 -15.28
CA TRP A 124 -8.62 4.63 -14.17
C TRP A 124 -8.01 5.72 -13.27
N LEU A 125 -6.71 5.62 -12.99
CA LEU A 125 -6.00 6.61 -12.17
C LEU A 125 -5.81 7.94 -12.90
N GLN A 126 -5.49 7.91 -14.20
CA GLN A 126 -5.37 9.11 -15.03
C GLN A 126 -6.69 9.87 -15.12
N GLU A 127 -7.81 9.17 -15.29
CA GLU A 127 -9.15 9.77 -15.28
C GLU A 127 -9.44 10.44 -13.93
N ARG A 128 -9.11 9.79 -12.82
CA ARG A 128 -9.41 10.31 -11.47
C ARG A 128 -8.48 11.45 -11.04
N LEU A 129 -7.27 11.50 -11.59
CA LEU A 129 -6.32 12.59 -11.38
C LEU A 129 -6.50 13.72 -12.40
N ASN A 130 -7.46 13.61 -13.34
CA ASN A 130 -7.70 14.63 -14.34
C ASN A 130 -8.13 15.95 -13.67
N PRO A 131 -7.36 17.04 -13.85
CA PRO A 131 -7.67 18.34 -13.25
C PRO A 131 -9.05 18.87 -13.61
N GLU A 132 -9.55 18.58 -14.81
CA GLU A 132 -10.88 19.04 -15.26
C GLU A 132 -11.99 18.39 -14.43
N ILE A 133 -11.89 17.09 -14.15
CA ILE A 133 -12.85 16.36 -13.32
C ILE A 133 -12.77 16.83 -11.87
N LEU A 134 -11.56 16.98 -11.33
CA LEU A 134 -11.34 17.50 -9.97
C LEU A 134 -11.90 18.91 -9.78
N SER A 135 -11.82 19.76 -10.80
CA SER A 135 -12.38 21.12 -10.78
C SER A 135 -13.91 21.13 -10.72
N ILE A 136 -14.57 20.20 -11.40
CA ILE A 136 -16.02 20.05 -11.41
C ILE A 136 -16.53 19.57 -10.05
N GLU A 137 -15.88 18.55 -9.47
CA GLU A 137 -16.21 18.05 -8.12
C GLU A 137 -16.02 19.15 -7.05
N SER A 138 -14.93 19.91 -7.11
CA SER A 138 -14.69 21.05 -6.20
C SER A 138 -15.76 22.14 -6.30
N ASN A 139 -16.21 22.46 -7.51
CA ASN A 139 -17.25 23.47 -7.74
C ASN A 139 -18.64 23.01 -7.26
N HIS A 140 -18.97 21.73 -7.37
CA HIS A 140 -20.22 21.18 -6.81
C HIS A 140 -20.23 21.17 -5.29
N ILE A 141 -19.10 20.89 -4.63
CA ILE A 141 -18.98 20.94 -3.16
C ILE A 141 -19.12 22.38 -2.64
N LYS A 142 -18.50 23.36 -3.31
CA LYS A 142 -18.64 24.79 -2.98
C LYS A 142 -20.08 25.32 -3.09
N HIS A 143 -20.89 24.74 -3.97
CA HIS A 143 -22.31 25.09 -4.07
C HIS A 143 -23.18 24.43 -2.99
N GLY A 144 -22.76 23.29 -2.43
CA GLY A 144 -23.44 22.60 -1.33
C GLY A 144 -23.03 23.08 0.07
N GLN A 145 -21.81 23.58 0.24
CA GLN A 145 -21.31 24.14 1.50
C GLN A 145 -21.52 25.65 1.54
N LYS A 146 -22.76 26.06 1.81
CA LYS A 146 -23.06 27.38 2.35
C LYS A 146 -23.48 27.26 3.82
N VAL A 147 -22.73 26.50 4.63
CA VAL A 147 -22.77 26.57 6.10
C VAL A 147 -21.39 26.23 6.66
N ASP A 148 -20.88 27.22 7.41
CA ASP A 148 -19.72 27.30 8.30
C ASP A 148 -18.33 26.75 7.93
N VAL A 149 -17.38 27.67 8.05
CA VAL A 149 -15.95 27.54 7.84
C VAL A 149 -15.29 27.15 9.17
N MET A 150 -14.47 26.09 9.17
CA MET A 150 -13.14 26.11 9.79
C MET A 150 -12.23 25.13 9.05
N GLN A 151 -11.17 25.68 8.45
CA GLN A 151 -10.11 24.95 7.78
C GLN A 151 -9.09 24.48 8.83
N GLU A 152 -8.74 23.20 8.81
CA GLU A 152 -7.42 22.74 9.24
C GLU A 152 -6.84 21.91 8.09
N GLU A 153 -5.78 22.46 7.49
CA GLU A 153 -4.94 21.79 6.50
C GLU A 153 -4.10 20.74 7.23
N ASP A 154 -4.07 19.50 6.73
CA ASP A 154 -3.03 18.56 7.16
C ASP A 154 -2.30 17.99 5.93
N HIS A 155 -1.43 18.84 5.39
CA HIS A 155 -0.36 18.46 4.48
C HIS A 155 0.67 17.61 5.24
N SER A 156 0.34 16.34 5.50
CA SER A 156 1.34 15.31 5.86
C SER A 156 2.09 14.88 4.60
N SER A 157 2.76 15.85 4.00
CA SER A 157 3.62 15.71 2.82
C SER A 157 4.83 14.86 3.16
N ILE A 158 5.36 14.16 2.16
CA ILE A 158 6.57 13.32 2.10
C ILE A 158 7.73 13.75 3.04
N GLN A 159 7.86 15.04 3.34
CA GLN A 159 8.76 15.59 4.35
C GLN A 159 8.63 14.94 5.74
N TYR A 160 7.42 14.65 6.22
CA TYR A 160 7.22 14.00 7.53
C TYR A 160 7.73 12.56 7.55
N ILE A 161 7.59 11.85 6.42
CA ILE A 161 8.06 10.46 6.27
C ILE A 161 9.59 10.43 6.10
N LEU A 162 10.16 11.36 5.33
CA LEU A 162 11.62 11.49 5.18
C LEU A 162 12.29 11.88 6.50
N GLN A 163 11.69 12.78 7.28
CA GLN A 163 12.19 13.17 8.60
C GLN A 163 12.12 12.03 9.63
N LEU A 164 11.17 11.11 9.48
CA LEU A 164 11.15 9.87 10.26
C LEU A 164 12.31 8.96 9.84
N MET A 165 12.60 8.82 8.55
CA MET A 165 13.68 7.94 8.05
C MET A 165 15.08 8.41 8.47
N GLU A 166 15.40 9.71 8.40
CA GLU A 166 16.68 10.27 8.87
C GLU A 166 16.91 10.01 10.38
N ARG A 167 15.83 9.92 11.15
CA ARG A 167 15.89 9.67 12.60
C ARG A 167 16.18 8.21 12.96
N TRP A 168 16.03 7.28 12.01
CA TRP A 168 16.38 5.86 12.22
C TRP A 168 17.81 5.54 11.77
N GLU A 169 18.35 6.22 10.76
CA GLU A 169 19.74 6.02 10.30
C GLU A 169 20.80 6.52 11.29
N THR A 170 20.42 7.40 12.23
CA THR A 170 21.33 7.97 13.25
C THR A 170 21.40 7.18 14.56
N VAL A 171 20.58 6.13 14.71
CA VAL A 171 20.56 5.29 15.93
C VAL A 171 21.49 4.08 15.83
N ASP A 172 22.01 3.78 14.64
CA ASP A 172 22.96 2.69 14.39
C ASP A 172 24.45 3.12 14.48
N GLU A 173 24.75 4.36 14.87
CA GLU A 173 26.13 4.89 15.03
C GLU A 173 26.54 5.29 16.47
N VAL A 174 25.95 4.70 17.52
CA VAL A 174 26.45 4.84 18.91
C VAL A 174 26.60 3.50 19.62
#